data_AF-A0A1Y1I0V0-F1
#
_entry.id   AF-A0A1Y1I0V0-F1
#
_cell.length_a   1.000
_cell.length_b   1.000
_cell.length_c   1.000
_cell.angle_alpha   90.00
_cell.angle_beta   90.00
_cell.angle_gamma   90.00
#
_symmetry.space_group_name_H-M   'P 1'
#
loop_
_entity.id
_entity.type
_entity.pdbx_description
1 polymer ?
#
loop_
_entity_poly.entity_id
_entity_poly.type
_entity_poly.pdbx_seq_one_letter_code
_entity_poly.pdbx_strand_id
1 'polypeptide(L)' 'MEGPWDHAKEQKAIMEKYAYSKEVQVVLGRMVKDLLLTQPSDPVPFMIEWLKAEESRRKGETETVTAKAPVEEHPVVAE' A
#
# COMPACT_ATOMS: atom_id res chain seq x y z
N MET A 1 -4.92 -34.07 12.32
CA MET A 1 -6.25 -33.70 12.85
C MET A 1 -6.04 -32.35 13.51
N GLU A 2 -6.31 -31.25 12.80
CA GLU A 2 -6.10 -29.90 13.34
C GLU A 2 -7.21 -29.59 14.35
N GLY A 3 -6.83 -29.19 15.56
CA GLY A 3 -7.78 -28.83 16.59
C GLY A 3 -8.29 -27.40 16.41
N PRO A 4 -9.44 -27.03 17.00
CA PRO A 4 -9.95 -25.65 16.96
C PRO A 4 -8.94 -24.61 17.49
N TRP A 5 -8.00 -25.04 18.33
CA TRP A 5 -6.92 -24.20 18.87
C TRP A 5 -5.77 -23.96 17.88
N ASP A 6 -5.62 -24.79 16.86
CA ASP A 6 -4.58 -24.62 15.82
C ASP A 6 -5.02 -23.56 14.80
N HIS A 7 -6.30 -23.55 14.41
CA HIS A 7 -6.88 -22.53 13.55
C HIS A 7 -6.84 -21.12 14.18
N ALA A 8 -7.09 -21.01 15.49
CA ALA A 8 -7.01 -19.72 16.18
C ALA A 8 -5.58 -19.15 16.20
N LYS A 9 -4.57 -20.01 16.36
CA LYS A 9 -3.15 -19.62 16.29
C LYS A 9 -2.75 -19.20 14.87
N GLU A 10 -3.21 -19.93 13.87
CA GLU A 10 -2.96 -19.60 12.47
C GLU A 10 -3.57 -18.25 12.07
N GLN A 11 -4.84 -18.02 12.44
CA GLN A 11 -5.51 -16.73 12.20
C GLN A 11 -4.76 -15.58 12.88
N LYS A 12 -4.32 -15.77 14.13
CA LYS A 12 -3.50 -14.77 14.84
C LYS A 12 -2.20 -14.48 14.10
N ALA A 13 -1.48 -15.50 13.63
CA ALA A 13 -0.23 -15.32 12.91
C ALA A 13 -0.42 -14.57 11.58
N ILE A 14 -1.52 -14.85 10.85
CA ILE A 14 -1.87 -14.14 9.62
C ILE A 14 -2.17 -12.66 9.90
N MET A 15 -2.95 -12.39 10.95
CA MET A 15 -3.26 -11.02 11.38
C MET A 15 -2.01 -10.25 11.76
N GLU A 16 -1.13 -10.83 12.58
CA GLU A 16 0.14 -10.21 12.97
C GLU A 16 1.01 -9.93 11.76
N LYS A 17 1.17 -10.90 10.85
CA LYS A 17 1.95 -10.73 9.63
C LYS A 17 1.43 -9.57 8.78
N TYR A 18 0.12 -9.43 8.61
CA TYR A 18 -0.46 -8.34 7.85
C TYR A 18 -0.34 -7.00 8.58
N ALA A 19 -0.65 -6.96 9.87
CA ALA A 19 -0.56 -5.77 10.70
C ALA A 19 0.86 -5.20 10.75
N TYR A 20 1.88 -6.05 10.82
CA TYR A 20 3.30 -5.65 10.80
C TYR A 20 3.90 -5.54 9.39
N SER A 21 3.10 -5.70 8.34
CA SER A 21 3.60 -5.49 6.99
C SER A 21 4.01 -4.04 6.79
N LYS A 22 5.14 -3.82 6.09
CA LYS A 22 5.66 -2.48 5.82
C LYS A 22 4.61 -1.57 5.18
N GLU A 23 3.79 -2.12 4.29
CA GLU A 23 2.77 -1.38 3.58
C GLU A 23 1.69 -0.82 4.52
N VAL A 24 1.12 -1.69 5.36
CA VAL A 24 0.10 -1.30 6.35
C VAL A 24 0.67 -0.27 7.33
N GLN A 25 1.88 -0.50 7.83
CA GLN A 25 2.54 0.42 8.76
C GLN A 25 2.80 1.80 8.13
N VAL A 26 3.21 1.86 6.87
CA VAL A 26 3.43 3.14 6.16
C VAL A 26 2.13 3.89 5.92
N VAL A 27 1.07 3.21 5.44
CA VAL A 27 -0.23 3.84 5.18
C VAL A 27 -0.80 4.42 6.47
N LEU A 28 -0.91 3.60 7.51
CA LEU A 28 -1.45 4.03 8.80
C LEU A 28 -0.60 5.13 9.44
N GLY A 29 0.74 5.00 9.38
CA GLY A 29 1.65 5.99 9.94
C GLY A 29 1.50 7.38 9.29
N ARG A 30 1.34 7.44 7.96
CA ARG A 30 1.11 8.71 7.24
C ARG A 30 -0.25 9.31 7.56
N MET A 31 -1.31 8.50 7.53
CA MET A 31 -2.67 8.97 7.85
C MET A 31 -2.77 9.52 9.27
N VAL A 32 -2.22 8.80 10.26
CA VAL A 32 -2.22 9.24 11.66
C VAL A 32 -1.40 10.52 11.83
N LYS A 33 -0.23 10.61 11.17
CA LYS A 33 0.57 11.84 11.19
C LYS A 33 -0.24 13.03 10.68
N ASP A 34 -0.90 12.90 9.53
CA ASP A 34 -1.68 13.99 8.94
C ASP A 34 -2.91 14.33 9.79
N LEU A 35 -3.58 13.32 10.36
CA LEU A 35 -4.68 13.52 11.31
C LEU A 35 -4.25 14.35 12.54
N LEU A 36 -3.07 14.07 13.10
CA LEU A 36 -2.52 14.79 14.26
C LEU A 36 -2.06 16.22 13.90
N LEU A 37 -1.63 16.45 12.66
CA LEU A 37 -1.25 17.78 12.20
C LEU A 37 -2.47 18.65 11.89
N THR A 38 -3.49 18.09 11.25
CA THR A 38 -4.71 18.82 10.85
C THR A 38 -5.67 19.01 12.02
N GLN A 39 -5.74 18.06 12.96
CA GLN A 39 -6.68 18.06 14.09
C GLN A 39 -8.12 18.41 13.66
N PRO A 40 -8.70 17.67 12.70
CA PRO A 40 -10.06 17.95 12.24
C PRO A 40 -11.05 17.80 13.39
N SER A 41 -12.10 18.62 13.38
CA SER A 41 -13.18 18.53 14.37
C SER A 41 -13.93 17.20 14.32
N ASP A 42 -13.97 16.56 13.14
CA ASP A 42 -14.44 15.18 12.96
C ASP A 42 -13.35 14.36 12.22
N PRO A 43 -12.75 13.37 12.89
CA PRO A 43 -11.68 12.57 12.30
C PRO A 43 -12.17 11.58 11.23
N VAL A 44 -13.44 11.13 11.26
CA VAL A 44 -13.92 10.06 10.37
C VAL A 44 -13.99 10.52 8.91
N PRO A 45 -14.65 11.65 8.56
CA PRO A 45 -14.65 12.17 7.20
C PRO A 45 -13.24 12.49 6.67
N PHE A 46 -12.37 13.03 7.53
CA PHE A 46 -10.98 13.31 7.16
C PHE A 46 -10.24 12.04 6.73
N MET A 47 -10.31 10.96 7.52
CA MET A 47 -9.63 9.71 7.19
C MET A 47 -10.17 9.08 5.90
N ILE A 48 -11.48 9.17 5.65
CA ILE A 48 -12.08 8.67 4.40
C ILE A 48 -11.53 9.44 3.19
N GLU A 49 -11.52 10.77 3.23
CA GLU A 49 -10.99 11.59 2.14
C GLU A 49 -9.48 11.39 1.95
N TRP A 50 -8.73 11.26 3.05
CA TRP A 50 -7.30 10.95 3.00
C TRP A 50 -7.04 9.61 2.29
N LEU A 51 -7.80 8.56 2.63
CA LEU A 51 -7.66 7.24 2.01
C LEU A 51 -8.04 7.24 0.53
N LYS A 52 -9.07 7.99 0.12
CA LYS A 52 -9.42 8.18 -1.30
C LYS A 52 -8.27 8.85 -2.07
N ALA A 53 -7.69 9.91 -1.50
CA ALA A 53 -6.56 10.59 -2.12
C ALA A 53 -5.33 9.68 -2.26
N GLU A 54 -5.04 8.87 -1.23
CA GLU A 54 -3.95 7.90 -1.25
C GLU A 54 -4.17 6.79 -2.28
N GLU A 55 -5.40 6.31 -2.44
CA GLU A 55 -5.78 5.35 -3.50
C GLU A 55 -5.53 5.96 -4.90
N SER A 56 -6.01 7.18 -5.14
CA SER A 56 -5.79 7.89 -6.41
C SER A 56 -4.31 8.12 -6.70
N ARG A 57 -3.50 8.49 -5.69
CA ARG A 57 -2.05 8.70 -5.83
C ARG A 57 -1.36 7.43 -6.32
N ARG A 58 -1.72 6.28 -5.77
CA ARG A 58 -1.14 4.97 -6.13
C ARG A 58 -1.57 4.50 -7.51
N LYS A 59 -2.83 4.77 -7.91
CA LYS A 59 -3.29 4.50 -9.28
C LYS A 59 -2.51 5.34 -10.30
N GLY A 60 -2.29 6.63 -10.01
CA GLY A 60 -1.49 7.52 -10.86
C GLY A 60 0.00 7.13 -10.94
N GLU A 61 0.60 6.66 -9.85
CA GLU A 61 1.97 6.10 -9.88
C GLU A 61 2.08 4.88 -10.80
N THR A 62 1.04 4.05 -10.87
CA THR A 62 1.03 2.84 -11.71
C THR A 62 0.97 3.18 -13.21
N GLU A 63 0.25 4.24 -13.61
CA GLU A 63 0.15 4.66 -15.01
C GLU A 63 1.44 5.32 -15.55
N THR A 64 2.22 5.99 -14.69
CA THR A 64 3.47 6.65 -15.11
C THR A 64 4.66 5.69 -15.30
N VAL A 65 4.66 4.51 -14.68
CA VAL A 65 5.79 3.56 -14.78
C VAL A 65 5.80 2.78 -16.10
N THR A 66 4.66 2.66 -16.79
CA THR A 66 4.56 1.94 -18.08
C THR A 66 4.93 2.80 -19.31
N ALA A 67 5.12 4.11 -19.17
CA ALA A 67 5.28 5.02 -20.31
C ALA A 67 6.71 5.27 -20.80
N LYS A 68 7.74 4.55 -20.33
CA LYS A 68 9.11 4.67 -20.87
C LYS A 68 9.87 3.34 -20.89
N ALA A 69 9.67 2.58 -21.96
CA ALA A 69 10.74 1.76 -22.52
C ALA A 69 10.84 2.11 -24.02
N PRO A 70 11.83 2.90 -24.46
CA PRO A 70 12.21 2.90 -25.87
C PRO A 70 13.00 1.61 -26.11
N VAL A 71 12.47 0.75 -26.96
CA VAL A 71 13.21 -0.38 -27.53
C VAL A 71 14.16 0.23 -28.56
N GLU A 72 15.42 0.46 -28.19
CA GLU A 72 16.46 0.72 -29.20
C GLU A 72 16.85 -0.62 -29.83
N GLU A 73 16.37 -0.83 -31.05
CA GLU A 73 16.92 -1.81 -31.98
C GLU A 73 18.38 -1.48 -32.25
N HIS A 74 19.31 -2.33 -31.77
CA HIS A 74 20.68 -2.31 -32.26
C HIS A 74 20.75 -3.07 -33.59
N PRO A 75 21.17 -2.44 -34.71
CA PRO A 75 21.47 -3.17 -35.94
C PRO A 75 22.78 -3.96 -35.76
N VAL A 76 22.70 -5.26 -36.03
CA VAL A 76 23.87 -6.16 -36.08
C VAL A 76 24.70 -5.79 -37.31
N VAL A 77 25.91 -5.28 -37.12
CA VAL A 77 26.88 -5.08 -38.20
C VAL A 77 27.66 -6.38 -38.39
N ALA A 78 27.62 -6.89 -39.62
CA ALA A 78 28.37 -8.06 -40.06
C ALA A 78 29.86 -7.73 -40.19
N GLU A 79 30.71 -8.69 -39.80
CA GLU A 79 32.09 -8.82 -40.26
C GLU A 79 32.34 -10.28 -40.67
#